data_AF-A0A1Y2R9L1-F1
#
_entry.id   AF-A0A1Y2R9L1-F1
#
_cell.length_a   1.000
_cell.length_b   1.000
_cell.length_c   1.000
_cell.angle_alpha   90.00
_cell.angle_beta   90.00
_cell.angle_gamma   90.00
#
_symmetry.space_group_name_H-M   'P 1'
#
loop_
_entity.id
_entity.type
_entity.pdbx_description
1 polymer ?
#
loop_
_entity_poly.entity_id
_entity_poly.type
_entity_poly.pdbx_seq_one_letter_code
_entity_poly.pdbx_strand_id
1 'polypeptide(L)'
;MKKVALHIYNPFILLVFTCFSVSAKNTESVADSIQTSTQSQAMAWLDSVQRTDSSRYWINVQPDIFFDNLRGFATSPLKFYEGRTNNFCAYSALTYLPLKNDPLGFCQFMLKLYKEGKASYNNINFRPGKAILAEAGLLKYKGALDLNPAAQMWFLCLADRFKGYLNFVNLNFDKGDENTLWASTNYSKFNRMLRKVFKLRIRARGSDLMRPWIDDLYIHIQERLERGTVFLYLNNRLLYRKKHTSSRFSIPTHYILLLDIQKVDNDKINIIYWDYGMKSLQQISPELLRKAVFGITYATNVK
;
A
#
# COMPACT_ATOMS: atom_id res chain seq x y z
N MET A 1 17.26 93.32 -12.25
CA MET A 1 15.93 93.45 -12.90
C MET A 1 15.73 92.27 -13.83
N LYS A 2 14.56 91.59 -13.71
CA LYS A 2 13.71 90.98 -14.77
C LYS A 2 14.41 90.17 -15.88
N LYS A 3 14.00 88.97 -16.31
CA LYS A 3 12.76 88.17 -16.24
C LYS A 3 13.10 86.81 -16.93
N VAL A 4 12.63 85.66 -16.41
CA VAL A 4 11.59 84.75 -17.00
C VAL A 4 12.04 84.08 -18.32
N ALA A 5 12.40 82.79 -18.36
CA ALA A 5 11.63 81.52 -18.28
C ALA A 5 11.42 80.89 -19.67
N LEU A 6 11.60 79.57 -19.81
CA LEU A 6 10.53 78.63 -20.16
C LEU A 6 11.00 77.16 -20.12
N HIS A 7 10.16 76.33 -19.54
CA HIS A 7 10.18 74.87 -19.56
C HIS A 7 9.99 74.30 -20.97
N ILE A 8 10.66 73.18 -21.27
CA ILE A 8 10.04 72.09 -22.05
C ILE A 8 10.35 70.77 -21.35
N TYR A 9 9.28 70.18 -20.84
CA TYR A 9 9.20 68.82 -20.30
C TYR A 9 9.42 67.80 -21.42
N ASN A 10 10.25 66.79 -21.19
CA ASN A 10 10.32 65.62 -22.08
C ASN A 10 9.63 64.43 -21.39
N PRO A 11 8.47 63.97 -21.88
CA PRO A 11 7.74 62.85 -21.33
C PRO A 11 8.14 61.57 -22.06
N PHE A 12 8.81 60.64 -21.38
CA PHE A 12 8.88 59.25 -21.84
C PHE A 12 8.73 58.33 -20.62
N ILE A 13 7.52 58.37 -20.04
CA ILE A 13 7.01 57.28 -19.20
C ILE A 13 6.53 56.21 -20.17
N LEU A 14 7.34 55.18 -20.39
CA LEU A 14 6.94 53.98 -21.11
C LEU A 14 6.01 53.18 -20.19
N LEU A 15 4.71 53.43 -20.34
CA LEU A 15 3.64 52.76 -19.61
C LEU A 15 3.42 51.38 -20.25
N VAL A 16 4.15 50.38 -19.77
CA VAL A 16 3.91 48.98 -20.15
C VAL A 16 2.66 48.51 -19.41
N PHE A 17 1.52 48.53 -20.11
CA PHE A 17 0.33 47.76 -19.76
C PHE A 17 0.67 46.27 -19.87
N THR A 18 1.23 45.66 -18.82
CA THR A 18 1.10 44.21 -18.65
C THR A 18 -0.28 43.93 -18.08
N CYS A 19 -1.16 43.43 -18.94
CA CYS A 19 -2.42 42.81 -18.54
C CYS A 19 -2.13 41.78 -17.44
N PHE A 20 -2.48 42.12 -16.19
CA PHE A 20 -2.71 41.13 -15.16
C PHE A 20 -3.99 40.38 -15.55
N SER A 21 -3.85 39.36 -16.39
CA SER A 21 -4.83 38.30 -16.45
C SER A 21 -4.77 37.59 -15.10
N VAL A 22 -5.67 37.96 -14.19
CA VAL A 22 -6.02 37.14 -13.03
C VAL A 22 -6.64 35.87 -13.60
N SER A 23 -5.77 34.91 -13.93
CA SER A 23 -6.20 33.56 -14.20
C SER A 23 -6.64 33.00 -12.85
N ALA A 24 -7.95 33.01 -12.63
CA ALA A 24 -8.57 32.26 -11.55
C ALA A 24 -8.03 30.82 -11.66
N LYS A 25 -7.15 30.45 -10.75
CA LYS A 25 -6.82 29.04 -10.52
C LYS A 25 -8.10 28.42 -10.01
N ASN A 26 -8.92 27.89 -10.92
CA ASN A 26 -9.77 26.77 -10.59
C ASN A 26 -8.82 25.67 -10.13
N THR A 27 -8.63 25.58 -8.81
CA THR A 27 -8.19 24.35 -8.15
C THR A 27 -9.31 23.34 -8.32
N GLU A 28 -9.47 22.84 -9.55
CA GLU A 28 -10.00 21.52 -9.74
C GLU A 28 -8.98 20.58 -9.07
N SER A 29 -9.36 20.05 -7.91
CA SER A 29 -8.72 18.87 -7.36
C SER A 29 -8.99 17.74 -8.35
N VAL A 30 -8.14 17.65 -9.38
CA VAL A 30 -8.12 16.50 -10.27
C VAL A 30 -7.60 15.33 -9.44
N ALA A 31 -8.52 14.67 -8.75
CA ALA A 31 -8.33 13.28 -8.37
C ALA A 31 -8.33 12.49 -9.67
N ASP A 32 -7.20 12.50 -10.37
CA ASP A 32 -6.91 11.53 -11.41
C ASP A 32 -7.19 10.17 -10.75
N SER A 33 -8.03 9.32 -11.33
CA SER A 33 -8.35 8.00 -10.79
C SER A 33 -7.80 6.96 -11.76
N ILE A 34 -6.88 6.09 -11.32
CA ILE A 34 -6.43 4.89 -12.08
C ILE A 34 -7.43 3.75 -11.88
N GLN A 35 -8.70 4.06 -11.64
CA GLN A 35 -9.67 3.01 -11.53
C GLN A 35 -9.91 2.44 -12.93
N THR A 36 -9.26 1.32 -13.26
CA THR A 36 -9.41 0.63 -14.54
C THR A 36 -10.61 -0.30 -14.55
N SER A 37 -11.09 -0.70 -13.38
CA SER A 37 -12.34 -1.44 -13.25
C SER A 37 -13.08 -1.13 -11.95
N THR A 38 -14.37 -1.46 -11.93
CA THR A 38 -15.25 -1.22 -10.78
C THR A 38 -15.58 -2.52 -10.05
N GLN A 39 -16.05 -2.39 -8.81
CA GLN A 39 -16.54 -3.51 -8.03
C GLN A 39 -17.68 -4.23 -8.76
N SER A 40 -18.61 -3.48 -9.35
CA SER A 40 -19.74 -4.05 -10.11
C SER A 40 -19.28 -4.86 -11.33
N GLN A 41 -18.25 -4.39 -12.05
CA GLN A 41 -17.68 -5.16 -13.17
C GLN A 41 -17.03 -6.45 -12.68
N ALA A 42 -16.30 -6.41 -11.56
CA ALA A 42 -15.69 -7.60 -10.96
C ALA A 42 -16.75 -8.61 -10.51
N MET A 43 -17.84 -8.15 -9.89
CA MET A 43 -18.95 -9.00 -9.44
C MET A 43 -19.70 -9.62 -10.62
N ALA A 44 -20.08 -8.82 -11.61
CA ALA A 44 -20.76 -9.33 -12.81
C ALA A 44 -19.90 -10.38 -13.53
N TRP A 45 -18.58 -10.16 -13.62
CA TRP A 45 -17.66 -11.14 -14.17
C TRP A 45 -17.61 -12.41 -13.31
N LEU A 46 -17.43 -12.31 -11.99
CA LEU A 46 -17.43 -13.46 -11.08
C LEU A 46 -18.72 -14.29 -11.13
N ASP A 47 -19.86 -13.65 -11.38
CA ASP A 47 -21.16 -14.32 -11.51
C ASP A 47 -21.33 -14.99 -12.88
N SER A 48 -20.70 -14.45 -13.94
CA SER A 48 -20.68 -15.07 -15.26
C SER A 48 -19.74 -16.28 -15.38
N VAL A 49 -18.72 -16.35 -14.52
CA VAL A 49 -17.79 -17.48 -14.50
C VAL A 49 -18.48 -18.66 -13.84
N GLN A 50 -18.69 -19.75 -14.59
CA GLN A 50 -19.11 -21.01 -14.00
C GLN A 50 -18.13 -21.44 -12.91
N ARG A 51 -18.66 -21.84 -11.75
CA ARG A 51 -17.85 -22.39 -10.66
C ARG A 51 -16.99 -23.52 -11.21
N THR A 52 -15.73 -23.49 -10.82
CA THR A 52 -14.70 -24.38 -11.35
C THR A 52 -14.51 -25.55 -10.41
N ASP A 53 -14.11 -26.69 -10.96
CA ASP A 53 -13.66 -27.81 -10.14
C ASP A 53 -12.45 -27.46 -9.27
N SER A 54 -12.14 -28.37 -8.34
CA SER A 54 -10.94 -28.30 -7.51
C SER A 54 -9.68 -28.16 -8.38
N SER A 55 -8.81 -27.22 -8.01
CA SER A 55 -7.57 -27.02 -8.75
C SER A 55 -6.61 -28.19 -8.55
N ARG A 56 -6.09 -28.72 -9.66
CA ARG A 56 -5.00 -29.72 -9.62
C ARG A 56 -3.68 -29.16 -9.09
N TYR A 57 -3.54 -27.84 -9.03
CA TYR A 57 -2.33 -27.16 -8.57
C TYR A 57 -2.44 -26.75 -7.11
N TRP A 58 -3.60 -26.24 -6.71
CA TRP A 58 -3.86 -25.74 -5.35
C TRP A 58 -4.77 -26.70 -4.61
N ILE A 59 -4.23 -27.87 -4.27
CA ILE A 59 -4.98 -29.03 -3.77
C ILE A 59 -5.74 -28.77 -2.46
N ASN A 60 -5.27 -27.79 -1.66
CA ASN A 60 -5.86 -27.43 -0.38
C ASN A 60 -6.77 -26.19 -0.46
N VAL A 61 -6.98 -25.64 -1.65
CA VAL A 61 -7.86 -24.49 -1.87
C VAL A 61 -9.21 -24.97 -2.38
N GLN A 62 -10.21 -24.90 -1.51
CA GLN A 62 -11.58 -25.26 -1.87
C GLN A 62 -12.19 -24.21 -2.80
N PRO A 63 -12.82 -24.60 -3.94
CA PRO A 63 -13.36 -23.65 -4.92
C PRO A 63 -14.36 -22.67 -4.32
N ASP A 64 -15.32 -23.15 -3.54
CA ASP A 64 -16.40 -22.31 -3.01
C ASP A 64 -15.86 -21.19 -2.11
N ILE A 65 -14.98 -21.55 -1.15
CA ILE A 65 -14.32 -20.60 -0.26
C ILE A 65 -13.45 -19.61 -1.05
N PHE A 66 -12.73 -20.11 -2.07
CA PHE A 66 -11.90 -19.26 -2.93
C PHE A 66 -12.74 -18.19 -3.64
N PHE A 67 -13.87 -18.57 -4.25
CA PHE A 67 -14.75 -17.63 -4.92
C PHE A 67 -15.41 -16.66 -3.94
N ASP A 68 -15.81 -17.12 -2.76
CA ASP A 68 -16.37 -16.25 -1.71
C ASP A 68 -15.36 -15.23 -1.20
N ASN A 69 -14.09 -15.64 -1.04
CA ASN A 69 -13.00 -14.71 -0.75
C ASN A 69 -12.87 -13.64 -1.84
N LEU A 70 -12.84 -14.03 -3.13
CA LEU A 70 -12.72 -13.07 -4.24
C LEU A 70 -13.87 -12.06 -4.26
N ARG A 71 -15.13 -12.50 -4.04
CA ARG A 71 -16.29 -11.60 -3.89
C ARG A 71 -16.12 -10.66 -2.70
N GLY A 72 -15.66 -11.18 -1.57
CA GLY A 72 -15.39 -10.39 -0.37
C GLY A 72 -14.35 -9.30 -0.61
N PHE A 73 -13.30 -9.59 -1.38
CA PHE A 73 -12.24 -8.64 -1.71
C PHE A 73 -12.66 -7.59 -2.71
N ALA A 74 -13.39 -7.98 -3.75
CA ALA A 74 -13.89 -7.07 -4.77
C ALA A 74 -14.87 -6.04 -4.18
N THR A 75 -15.70 -6.46 -3.23
CA THR A 75 -16.69 -5.58 -2.57
C THR A 75 -16.08 -4.75 -1.44
N SER A 76 -15.05 -5.27 -0.75
CA SER A 76 -14.46 -4.61 0.39
C SER A 76 -12.94 -4.85 0.45
N PRO A 77 -12.13 -3.97 -0.17
CA PRO A 77 -10.68 -4.11 -0.19
C PRO A 77 -10.03 -4.28 1.19
N LEU A 78 -10.63 -3.67 2.23
CA LEU A 78 -10.13 -3.73 3.61
C LEU A 78 -10.47 -5.06 4.33
N LYS A 79 -11.25 -5.96 3.72
CA LYS A 79 -11.44 -7.34 4.20
C LYS A 79 -10.27 -8.26 3.83
N PHE A 80 -9.31 -7.79 3.05
CA PHE A 80 -8.13 -8.56 2.68
C PHE A 80 -7.06 -8.46 3.78
N TYR A 81 -6.90 -9.49 4.60
CA TYR A 81 -5.93 -9.51 5.70
C TYR A 81 -5.05 -10.75 5.69
N GLU A 82 -3.94 -10.63 6.37
CA GLU A 82 -2.87 -11.60 6.48
C GLU A 82 -3.14 -12.73 7.46
N GLY A 83 -3.95 -12.50 8.50
CA GLY A 83 -4.16 -13.41 9.62
C GLY A 83 -3.37 -13.00 10.86
N ARG A 84 -3.50 -13.72 11.97
CA ARG A 84 -2.62 -13.49 13.13
C ARG A 84 -1.30 -14.23 12.94
N THR A 85 -0.28 -13.78 13.66
CA THR A 85 1.05 -14.41 13.85
C THR A 85 1.98 -14.52 12.64
N ASN A 86 1.51 -14.35 11.41
CA ASN A 86 2.38 -14.33 10.23
C ASN A 86 2.95 -12.94 9.93
N ASN A 87 3.98 -12.92 9.07
CA ASN A 87 4.70 -11.73 8.67
C ASN A 87 4.23 -11.16 7.32
N PHE A 88 2.95 -11.35 6.94
CA PHE A 88 2.44 -10.91 5.65
C PHE A 88 1.82 -9.49 5.60
N CYS A 89 1.97 -8.68 6.67
CA CYS A 89 1.39 -7.33 6.75
C CYS A 89 1.68 -6.43 5.53
N ALA A 90 2.92 -6.46 5.03
CA ALA A 90 3.33 -5.68 3.87
C ALA A 90 2.58 -6.08 2.60
N TYR A 91 2.37 -7.37 2.37
CA TYR A 91 1.63 -7.86 1.21
C TYR A 91 0.15 -7.53 1.34
N SER A 92 -0.41 -7.58 2.54
CA SER A 92 -1.81 -7.20 2.75
C SER A 92 -2.02 -5.72 2.47
N ALA A 93 -1.16 -4.86 3.02
CA ALA A 93 -1.22 -3.43 2.79
C ALA A 93 -1.14 -3.08 1.30
N LEU A 94 -0.15 -3.60 0.54
CA LEU A 94 -0.03 -3.29 -0.88
C LEU A 94 -1.19 -3.83 -1.73
N THR A 95 -1.90 -4.87 -1.28
CA THR A 95 -3.02 -5.48 -2.02
C THR A 95 -4.26 -4.60 -2.03
N TYR A 96 -4.32 -3.59 -1.16
CA TYR A 96 -5.32 -2.54 -1.26
C TYR A 96 -5.33 -1.85 -2.63
N LEU A 97 -4.16 -1.68 -3.25
CA LEU A 97 -4.04 -0.97 -4.53
C LEU A 97 -4.76 -1.67 -5.68
N PRO A 98 -4.50 -2.95 -6.01
CA PRO A 98 -5.22 -3.63 -7.07
C PRO A 98 -6.70 -3.80 -6.74
N LEU A 99 -7.07 -4.03 -5.48
CA LEU A 99 -8.49 -4.15 -5.10
C LEU A 99 -9.27 -2.83 -5.22
N LYS A 100 -8.60 -1.68 -4.98
CA LYS A 100 -9.19 -0.35 -5.16
C LYS A 100 -9.25 0.06 -6.62
N ASN A 101 -8.16 -0.15 -7.36
CA ASN A 101 -7.97 0.44 -8.69
C ASN A 101 -8.38 -0.51 -9.83
N ASP A 102 -8.21 -1.82 -9.65
CA ASP A 102 -8.51 -2.82 -10.67
C ASP A 102 -9.07 -4.14 -10.08
N PRO A 103 -10.21 -4.09 -9.35
CA PRO A 103 -10.80 -5.29 -8.74
C PRO A 103 -11.08 -6.40 -9.77
N LEU A 104 -11.53 -6.06 -10.99
CA LEU A 104 -11.75 -7.06 -12.05
C LEU A 104 -10.45 -7.74 -12.46
N GLY A 105 -9.41 -6.96 -12.79
CA GLY A 105 -8.13 -7.53 -13.21
C GLY A 105 -7.48 -8.36 -12.11
N PHE A 106 -7.65 -7.98 -10.84
CA PHE A 106 -7.22 -8.81 -9.71
C PHE A 106 -7.97 -10.15 -9.66
N CYS A 107 -9.30 -10.14 -9.76
CA CYS A 107 -10.10 -11.38 -9.76
C CYS A 107 -9.76 -12.30 -10.95
N GLN A 108 -9.60 -11.74 -12.15
CA GLN A 108 -9.19 -12.48 -13.35
C GLN A 108 -7.83 -13.13 -13.17
N PHE A 109 -6.87 -12.38 -12.63
CA PHE A 109 -5.54 -12.90 -12.33
C PHE A 109 -5.58 -14.03 -11.30
N MET A 110 -6.29 -13.84 -10.18
CA MET A 110 -6.38 -14.85 -9.13
C MET A 110 -7.04 -16.13 -9.64
N LEU A 111 -8.10 -16.02 -10.45
CA LEU A 111 -8.72 -17.20 -11.05
C LEU A 111 -7.78 -17.92 -12.03
N LYS A 112 -7.03 -17.17 -12.84
CA LYS A 112 -6.02 -17.75 -13.73
C LYS A 112 -4.94 -18.48 -12.95
N LEU A 113 -4.43 -17.86 -11.90
CA LEU A 113 -3.44 -18.45 -11.00
C LEU A 113 -3.98 -19.73 -10.35
N TYR A 114 -5.25 -19.72 -9.93
CA TYR A 114 -5.94 -20.88 -9.39
C TYR A 114 -6.05 -22.03 -10.40
N LYS A 115 -6.50 -21.74 -11.62
CA LYS A 115 -6.69 -22.75 -12.68
C LYS A 115 -5.39 -23.32 -13.22
N GLU A 116 -4.36 -22.48 -13.38
CA GLU A 116 -3.14 -22.83 -14.12
C GLU A 116 -1.92 -23.08 -13.24
N GLY A 117 -2.00 -22.76 -11.94
CA GLY A 117 -0.85 -22.82 -11.01
C GLY A 117 0.21 -21.74 -11.27
N LYS A 118 0.00 -20.89 -12.28
CA LYS A 118 0.85 -19.78 -12.68
C LYS A 118 -0.01 -18.71 -13.35
N ALA A 119 0.38 -17.46 -13.25
CA ALA A 119 -0.28 -16.37 -13.94
C ALA A 119 0.65 -15.16 -14.04
N SER A 120 0.30 -14.23 -14.91
CA SER A 120 0.99 -12.96 -15.04
C SER A 120 0.10 -11.84 -14.53
N TYR A 121 0.64 -10.97 -13.68
CA TYR A 121 -0.02 -9.73 -13.29
C TYR A 121 0.85 -8.56 -13.73
N ASN A 122 0.33 -7.74 -14.64
CA ASN A 122 1.14 -6.74 -15.36
C ASN A 122 2.41 -7.39 -15.95
N ASN A 123 3.59 -6.88 -15.58
CA ASN A 123 4.87 -7.33 -16.13
C ASN A 123 5.54 -8.44 -15.30
N ILE A 124 4.82 -9.05 -14.36
CA ILE A 124 5.37 -10.03 -13.43
C ILE A 124 4.69 -11.38 -13.63
N ASN A 125 5.52 -12.36 -13.99
CA ASN A 125 5.12 -13.77 -14.05
C ASN A 125 5.27 -14.38 -12.66
N PHE A 126 4.16 -14.91 -12.13
CA PHE A 126 4.09 -15.69 -10.91
C PHE A 126 4.05 -17.17 -11.27
N ARG A 127 5.07 -17.91 -10.81
CA ARG A 127 5.20 -19.35 -10.95
C ARG A 127 5.67 -19.91 -9.60
N PRO A 128 4.75 -20.04 -8.62
CA PRO A 128 5.10 -20.50 -7.28
C PRO A 128 5.78 -21.87 -7.29
N GLY A 129 6.70 -22.08 -6.35
CA GLY A 129 7.29 -23.39 -6.09
C GLY A 129 6.27 -24.44 -5.63
N LYS A 130 6.63 -25.73 -5.72
CA LYS A 130 5.75 -26.84 -5.31
C LYS A 130 5.32 -26.74 -3.83
N ALA A 131 6.24 -26.34 -2.96
CA ALA A 131 5.95 -26.19 -1.53
C ALA A 131 4.89 -25.11 -1.27
N ILE A 132 4.93 -24.00 -2.03
CA ILE A 132 3.92 -22.94 -1.97
C ILE A 132 2.55 -23.44 -2.45
N LEU A 133 2.52 -24.15 -3.57
CA LEU A 133 1.29 -24.74 -4.13
C LEU A 133 0.61 -25.69 -3.15
N ALA A 134 1.41 -26.43 -2.36
CA ALA A 134 0.92 -27.36 -1.35
C ALA A 134 0.45 -26.67 -0.06
N GLU A 135 0.95 -25.48 0.29
CA GLU A 135 0.64 -24.85 1.58
C GLU A 135 -0.59 -23.94 1.55
N ALA A 136 -0.89 -23.28 0.42
CA ALA A 136 -2.03 -22.37 0.36
C ALA A 136 -3.35 -23.10 0.65
N GLY A 137 -4.16 -22.55 1.56
CA GLY A 137 -5.37 -23.14 2.10
C GLY A 137 -5.19 -23.83 3.45
N LEU A 138 -3.95 -24.10 3.89
CA LEU A 138 -3.66 -24.73 5.17
C LEU A 138 -3.35 -23.74 6.31
N LEU A 139 -3.00 -22.49 5.99
CA LEU A 139 -2.63 -21.50 7.01
C LEU A 139 -3.87 -21.09 7.81
N LYS A 140 -3.74 -21.02 9.13
CA LYS A 140 -4.83 -20.62 10.03
C LYS A 140 -4.64 -19.15 10.40
N TYR A 141 -5.63 -18.30 10.10
CA TYR A 141 -5.53 -16.86 10.32
C TYR A 141 -5.92 -16.46 11.74
N LYS A 142 -7.21 -16.56 12.13
CA LYS A 142 -7.69 -16.21 13.48
C LYS A 142 -8.42 -17.35 14.20
N GLY A 143 -8.55 -18.51 13.56
CA GLY A 143 -9.21 -19.71 14.08
C GLY A 143 -9.45 -20.74 12.96
N ALA A 144 -10.00 -21.92 13.28
CA ALA A 144 -10.26 -22.97 12.28
C ALA A 144 -11.29 -22.58 11.21
N LEU A 145 -12.17 -21.62 11.52
CA LEU A 145 -13.23 -21.14 10.62
C LEU A 145 -12.82 -19.91 9.79
N ASP A 146 -11.69 -19.29 10.12
CA ASP A 146 -11.16 -18.14 9.41
C ASP A 146 -10.25 -18.62 8.27
N LEU A 147 -10.89 -19.09 7.20
CA LEU A 147 -10.23 -19.62 6.01
C LEU A 147 -10.22 -18.57 4.91
N ASN A 148 -9.02 -18.18 4.51
CA ASN A 148 -8.81 -17.23 3.44
C ASN A 148 -7.78 -17.73 2.41
N PRO A 149 -8.04 -18.88 1.75
CA PRO A 149 -7.12 -19.49 0.81
C PRO A 149 -6.73 -18.57 -0.35
N ALA A 150 -7.64 -17.72 -0.85
CA ALA A 150 -7.32 -16.79 -1.93
C ALA A 150 -6.26 -15.76 -1.50
N ALA A 151 -6.34 -15.22 -0.28
CA ALA A 151 -5.31 -14.35 0.24
C ALA A 151 -3.98 -15.10 0.44
N GLN A 152 -4.02 -16.33 0.96
CA GLN A 152 -2.82 -17.16 1.16
C GLN A 152 -2.09 -17.41 -0.15
N MET A 153 -2.80 -17.79 -1.22
CA MET A 153 -2.22 -17.95 -2.55
C MET A 153 -1.47 -16.69 -2.98
N TRP A 154 -2.09 -15.52 -2.80
CA TRP A 154 -1.49 -14.25 -3.20
C TRP A 154 -0.24 -13.90 -2.38
N PHE A 155 -0.32 -14.01 -1.05
CA PHE A 155 0.80 -13.71 -0.15
C PHE A 155 2.00 -14.61 -0.38
N LEU A 156 1.75 -15.91 -0.46
CA LEU A 156 2.78 -16.90 -0.71
C LEU A 156 3.42 -16.69 -2.08
N CYS A 157 2.64 -16.39 -3.13
CA CYS A 157 3.17 -16.06 -4.45
C CYS A 157 4.03 -14.79 -4.45
N LEU A 158 3.64 -13.74 -3.72
CA LEU A 158 4.43 -12.53 -3.60
C LEU A 158 5.74 -12.77 -2.84
N ALA A 159 5.68 -13.46 -1.70
CA ALA A 159 6.85 -13.80 -0.89
C ALA A 159 7.82 -14.74 -1.62
N ASP A 160 7.28 -15.66 -2.42
CA ASP A 160 8.09 -16.54 -3.26
C ASP A 160 8.76 -15.76 -4.41
N ARG A 161 8.01 -14.90 -5.08
CA ARG A 161 8.52 -14.15 -6.24
C ARG A 161 9.55 -13.07 -5.87
N PHE A 162 9.37 -12.41 -4.74
CA PHE A 162 10.17 -11.25 -4.35
C PHE A 162 11.03 -11.53 -3.12
N LYS A 163 12.34 -11.69 -3.33
CA LYS A 163 13.31 -11.87 -2.24
C LYS A 163 14.02 -10.56 -1.86
N GLY A 164 14.19 -10.31 -0.58
CA GLY A 164 14.94 -9.18 -0.01
C GLY A 164 16.24 -9.65 0.64
N TYR A 165 16.97 -8.73 1.27
CA TYR A 165 18.18 -9.12 2.03
C TYR A 165 17.84 -10.00 3.25
N LEU A 166 16.61 -9.91 3.76
CA LEU A 166 16.10 -10.78 4.83
C LEU A 166 16.00 -12.25 4.42
N ASN A 167 15.95 -12.53 3.11
CA ASN A 167 15.87 -13.88 2.56
C ASN A 167 17.25 -14.51 2.28
N PHE A 168 18.36 -13.86 2.63
CA PHE A 168 19.70 -14.33 2.22
C PHE A 168 20.01 -15.76 2.70
N VAL A 169 19.56 -16.11 3.91
CA VAL A 169 19.77 -17.44 4.51
C VAL A 169 18.66 -18.44 4.19
N ASN A 170 17.51 -17.97 3.74
CA ASN A 170 16.38 -18.83 3.38
C ASN A 170 15.67 -18.28 2.12
N LEU A 171 16.00 -18.89 0.99
CA LEU A 171 15.47 -18.51 -0.33
C LEU A 171 14.21 -19.30 -0.70
N ASN A 172 14.09 -20.54 -0.24
CA ASN A 172 12.98 -21.43 -0.57
C ASN A 172 11.95 -21.40 0.55
N PHE A 173 10.75 -21.90 0.28
CA PHE A 173 9.71 -21.96 1.30
C PHE A 173 9.73 -23.33 1.97
N ASP A 174 9.77 -23.31 3.30
CA ASP A 174 9.45 -24.44 4.15
C ASP A 174 8.23 -24.13 5.03
N LYS A 175 7.48 -25.16 5.40
CA LYS A 175 6.27 -24.99 6.22
C LYS A 175 6.59 -24.27 7.54
N GLY A 176 5.86 -23.19 7.83
CA GLY A 176 6.11 -22.33 8.99
C GLY A 176 6.82 -21.01 8.65
N ASP A 177 7.38 -20.89 7.43
CA ASP A 177 8.08 -19.68 6.98
C ASP A 177 7.20 -18.44 6.84
N GLU A 178 5.88 -18.59 6.86
CA GLU A 178 4.95 -17.47 6.97
C GLU A 178 5.18 -16.65 8.25
N ASN A 179 5.78 -17.24 9.29
CA ASN A 179 6.08 -16.58 10.56
C ASN A 179 7.58 -16.19 10.70
N THR A 180 8.39 -16.39 9.66
CA THR A 180 9.84 -16.14 9.70
C THR A 180 10.26 -14.91 8.89
N LEU A 181 11.56 -14.65 8.80
CA LEU A 181 12.11 -13.61 7.93
C LEU A 181 11.86 -13.89 6.45
N TRP A 182 11.53 -15.14 6.08
CA TRP A 182 11.21 -15.50 4.71
C TRP A 182 10.00 -14.71 4.19
N ALA A 183 8.91 -14.71 4.97
CA ALA A 183 7.72 -13.94 4.69
C ALA A 183 7.91 -12.44 4.99
N SER A 184 8.84 -12.06 5.86
CA SER A 184 9.04 -10.64 6.18
C SER A 184 9.38 -9.79 4.96
N THR A 185 9.03 -8.50 5.05
CA THR A 185 9.31 -7.53 4.01
C THR A 185 10.10 -6.36 4.57
N ASN A 186 11.25 -6.10 3.95
CA ASN A 186 12.06 -4.93 4.24
C ASN A 186 11.65 -3.77 3.31
N TYR A 187 12.04 -2.52 3.63
CA TYR A 187 11.60 -1.31 2.92
C TYR A 187 11.92 -1.32 1.43
N SER A 188 13.11 -1.76 1.05
CA SER A 188 13.47 -1.88 -0.38
C SER A 188 12.64 -2.94 -1.12
N LYS A 189 12.35 -4.10 -0.49
CA LYS A 189 11.52 -5.16 -1.06
C LYS A 189 10.10 -4.67 -1.28
N PHE A 190 9.49 -4.01 -0.29
CA PHE A 190 8.13 -3.44 -0.40
C PHE A 190 8.00 -2.49 -1.59
N ASN A 191 8.89 -1.49 -1.66
CA ASN A 191 8.86 -0.49 -2.73
C ASN A 191 9.13 -1.10 -4.11
N ARG A 192 9.97 -2.13 -4.18
CA ARG A 192 10.23 -2.85 -5.43
C ARG A 192 9.01 -3.66 -5.88
N MET A 193 8.29 -4.30 -4.95
CA MET A 193 7.01 -4.97 -5.26
C MET A 193 6.03 -3.96 -5.83
N LEU A 194 5.84 -2.82 -5.16
CA LEU A 194 4.91 -1.79 -5.62
C LEU A 194 5.21 -1.31 -7.05
N ARG A 195 6.47 -1.02 -7.37
CA ARG A 195 6.89 -0.54 -8.70
C ARG A 195 6.77 -1.58 -9.79
N LYS A 196 6.99 -2.86 -9.46
CA LYS A 196 7.03 -3.95 -10.43
C LYS A 196 5.64 -4.52 -10.70
N VAL A 197 4.82 -4.63 -9.66
CA VAL A 197 3.50 -5.28 -9.72
C VAL A 197 2.42 -4.29 -10.15
N PHE A 198 2.51 -3.01 -9.76
CA PHE A 198 1.46 -2.02 -10.04
C PHE A 198 1.94 -0.93 -11.00
N LYS A 199 1.06 -0.54 -11.92
CA LYS A 199 1.28 0.56 -12.87
C LYS A 199 1.08 1.93 -12.21
N LEU A 200 1.83 2.19 -11.14
CA LEU A 200 1.72 3.38 -10.30
C LEU A 200 3.04 4.13 -10.24
N ARG A 201 2.96 5.45 -10.03
CA ARG A 201 4.13 6.24 -9.64
C ARG A 201 4.38 6.05 -8.16
N ILE A 202 5.43 5.31 -7.83
CA ILE A 202 5.83 5.04 -6.45
C ILE A 202 6.99 5.94 -6.05
N ARG A 203 6.78 6.75 -5.01
CA ARG A 203 7.83 7.53 -4.35
C ARG A 203 7.96 7.10 -2.90
N ALA A 204 9.18 7.13 -2.39
CA ALA A 204 9.53 6.60 -1.08
C ALA A 204 10.54 7.53 -0.40
N ARG A 205 10.39 7.73 0.92
CA ARG A 205 11.32 8.47 1.77
C ARG A 205 11.62 7.66 3.02
N GLY A 206 12.89 7.51 3.37
CA GLY A 206 13.35 6.68 4.48
C GLY A 206 13.98 5.37 4.02
N SER A 207 14.28 4.47 4.96
CA SER A 207 14.98 3.21 4.71
C SER A 207 14.78 2.22 5.86
N ASP A 208 15.30 1.01 5.68
CA ASP A 208 15.35 -0.04 6.69
C ASP A 208 16.07 0.36 7.99
N LEU A 209 17.07 1.24 7.90
CA LEU A 209 17.95 1.61 9.02
C LEU A 209 17.85 3.09 9.43
N MET A 210 17.54 3.96 8.47
CA MET A 210 17.48 5.41 8.66
C MET A 210 16.07 5.93 8.40
N ARG A 211 15.59 6.73 9.34
CA ARG A 211 14.30 7.43 9.26
C ARG A 211 14.35 8.55 8.21
N PRO A 212 13.21 8.95 7.64
CA PRO A 212 13.18 10.07 6.71
C PRO A 212 13.51 11.38 7.43
N TRP A 213 14.40 12.19 6.84
CA TRP A 213 14.68 13.53 7.33
C TRP A 213 13.66 14.51 6.74
N ILE A 214 12.65 14.84 7.54
CA ILE A 214 11.51 15.69 7.18
C ILE A 214 11.22 16.60 8.39
N ASP A 215 11.14 17.91 8.15
CA ASP A 215 10.97 18.91 9.22
C ASP A 215 9.60 18.80 9.90
N ASP A 216 8.52 18.93 9.13
CA ASP A 216 7.15 18.65 9.58
C ASP A 216 6.65 17.35 8.92
N LEU A 217 6.79 16.26 9.66
CA LEU A 217 6.38 14.94 9.22
C LEU A 217 4.85 14.81 9.07
N TYR A 218 4.07 15.53 9.89
CA TYR A 218 2.62 15.51 9.80
C TYR A 218 2.17 16.15 8.49
N ILE A 219 2.63 17.38 8.22
CA ILE A 219 2.26 18.11 7.00
C ILE A 219 2.69 17.33 5.77
N HIS A 220 3.92 16.78 5.78
CA HIS A 220 4.38 15.97 4.67
C HIS A 220 3.45 14.78 4.40
N ILE A 221 3.06 14.02 5.43
CA ILE A 221 2.19 12.85 5.26
C ILE A 221 0.79 13.27 4.79
N GLN A 222 0.22 14.34 5.38
CA GLN A 222 -1.08 14.87 5.01
C GLN A 222 -1.13 15.26 3.51
N GLU A 223 -0.14 16.03 3.04
CA GLU A 223 -0.02 16.40 1.62
C GLU A 223 0.10 15.19 0.68
N ARG A 224 0.69 14.08 1.15
CA ARG A 224 0.77 12.85 0.34
C ARG A 224 -0.54 12.09 0.32
N LEU A 225 -1.26 12.05 1.43
CA LEU A 225 -2.58 11.41 1.52
C LEU A 225 -3.60 12.09 0.60
N GLU A 226 -3.56 13.42 0.50
CA GLU A 226 -4.43 14.19 -0.40
C GLU A 226 -4.23 13.84 -1.89
N ARG A 227 -3.03 13.34 -2.25
CA ARG A 227 -2.64 13.07 -3.64
C ARG A 227 -2.68 11.60 -4.01
N GLY A 228 -2.85 10.69 -3.05
CA GLY A 228 -2.76 9.26 -3.33
C GLY A 228 -2.73 8.38 -2.10
N THR A 229 -2.31 7.14 -2.31
CA THR A 229 -2.29 6.13 -1.23
C THR A 229 -0.97 6.17 -0.49
N VAL A 230 -1.00 6.23 0.84
CA VAL A 230 0.20 6.29 1.69
C VAL A 230 0.34 5.01 2.51
N PHE A 231 1.54 4.45 2.50
CA PHE A 231 1.97 3.35 3.34
C PHE A 231 3.06 3.83 4.29
N LEU A 232 2.92 3.51 5.57
CA LEU A 232 3.95 3.79 6.56
C LEU A 232 4.67 2.51 6.92
N TYR A 233 6.00 2.58 6.91
CA TYR A 233 6.88 1.54 7.42
C TYR A 233 7.33 1.93 8.82
N LEU A 234 6.99 1.09 9.79
CA LEU A 234 6.93 1.47 11.19
C LEU A 234 7.68 0.49 12.09
N ASN A 235 8.16 1.02 13.21
CA ASN A 235 8.48 0.21 14.38
C ASN A 235 7.21 -0.01 15.22
N ASN A 236 6.58 -1.17 15.05
CA ASN A 236 5.36 -1.55 15.76
C ASN A 236 5.52 -1.59 17.30
N ARG A 237 6.73 -1.84 17.84
CA ARG A 237 6.96 -1.88 19.29
C ARG A 237 6.78 -0.51 19.93
N LEU A 238 7.11 0.56 19.20
CA LEU A 238 6.92 1.94 19.68
C LEU A 238 5.45 2.35 19.68
N LEU A 239 4.66 1.83 18.73
CA LEU A 239 3.24 2.12 18.61
C LEU A 239 2.39 1.28 19.57
N TYR A 240 2.72 -0.01 19.78
CA TYR A 240 1.88 -0.93 20.55
C TYR A 240 2.45 -1.34 21.92
N ARG A 241 3.31 -0.51 22.55
CA ARG A 241 3.99 -0.75 23.86
C ARG A 241 3.54 -2.04 24.57
N LYS A 242 4.10 -3.19 24.19
CA LYS A 242 3.84 -4.46 24.89
C LYS A 242 4.69 -4.47 26.16
N LYS A 243 4.06 -4.56 27.34
CA LYS A 243 4.71 -4.44 28.66
C LYS A 243 5.74 -5.53 29.01
N HIS A 244 5.92 -6.56 28.19
CA HIS A 244 6.81 -7.68 28.48
C HIS A 244 7.66 -8.05 27.26
N THR A 245 8.92 -7.61 27.22
CA THR A 245 10.09 -8.29 26.58
C THR A 245 11.29 -7.34 26.56
N SER A 246 12.36 -7.75 27.23
CA SER A 246 13.58 -6.98 27.53
C SER A 246 14.71 -7.07 26.50
N SER A 247 14.49 -7.61 25.29
CA SER A 247 15.54 -7.70 24.26
C SER A 247 15.47 -6.60 23.18
N ARG A 248 16.65 -6.24 22.66
CA ARG A 248 17.17 -4.86 22.50
C ARG A 248 17.32 -4.32 21.05
N PHE A 249 16.64 -4.87 20.05
CA PHE A 249 16.74 -4.31 18.68
C PHE A 249 15.39 -3.83 18.11
N SER A 250 15.38 -2.53 17.78
CA SER A 250 14.30 -1.74 17.18
C SER A 250 14.30 -1.90 15.65
N ILE A 251 14.14 -3.12 15.15
CA ILE A 251 14.09 -3.32 13.70
C ILE A 251 12.66 -3.00 13.25
N PRO A 252 12.43 -1.97 12.41
CA PRO A 252 11.12 -1.75 11.81
C PRO A 252 10.79 -2.97 10.94
N THR A 253 9.60 -3.55 11.11
CA THR A 253 9.18 -4.72 10.32
C THR A 253 7.75 -4.62 9.86
N HIS A 254 7.05 -3.54 10.20
CA HIS A 254 5.61 -3.45 10.06
C HIS A 254 5.18 -2.42 9.04
N TYR A 255 4.12 -2.72 8.30
CA TYR A 255 3.51 -1.82 7.34
C TYR A 255 2.05 -1.60 7.68
N ILE A 256 1.62 -0.36 7.55
CA ILE A 256 0.20 -0.01 7.61
C ILE A 256 -0.19 0.75 6.35
N LEU A 257 -1.45 0.59 5.97
CA LEU A 257 -2.10 1.49 5.02
C LEU A 257 -2.65 2.67 5.80
N LEU A 258 -2.14 3.87 5.54
CA LEU A 258 -2.63 5.07 6.18
C LEU A 258 -3.92 5.53 5.50
N LEU A 259 -4.99 5.69 6.29
CA LEU A 259 -6.29 6.12 5.81
C LEU A 259 -6.51 7.61 6.04
N ASP A 260 -6.02 8.13 7.17
CA ASP A 260 -6.15 9.53 7.52
C ASP A 260 -5.13 9.95 8.59
N ILE A 261 -4.83 11.24 8.68
CA ILE A 261 -4.00 11.84 9.73
C ILE A 261 -4.56 13.22 10.09
N GLN A 262 -4.75 13.48 11.38
CA GLN A 262 -5.38 14.73 11.85
C GLN A 262 -4.67 15.28 13.07
N LYS A 263 -4.44 16.60 13.11
CA LYS A 263 -4.07 17.28 14.36
C LYS A 263 -5.29 17.34 15.28
N VAL A 264 -5.06 17.11 16.56
CA VAL A 264 -6.06 17.26 17.62
C VAL A 264 -5.45 18.03 18.79
N ASP A 265 -6.27 18.39 19.77
CA ASP A 265 -5.88 19.18 20.93
C ASP A 265 -4.65 18.62 21.66
N ASN A 266 -3.96 19.50 22.37
CA ASN A 266 -2.75 19.20 23.15
C ASN A 266 -1.56 18.69 22.30
N ASP A 267 -1.39 19.26 21.11
CA ASP A 267 -0.30 18.94 20.17
C ASP A 267 -0.19 17.42 19.91
N LYS A 268 -1.35 16.79 19.71
CA LYS A 268 -1.45 15.37 19.38
C LYS A 268 -1.88 15.20 17.93
N ILE A 269 -1.55 14.02 17.42
CA ILE A 269 -1.88 13.61 16.06
C ILE A 269 -2.66 12.30 16.16
N ASN A 270 -3.86 12.29 15.59
CA ASN A 270 -4.59 11.07 15.31
C ASN A 270 -4.10 10.48 13.99
N ILE A 271 -3.75 9.20 14.03
CA ILE A 271 -3.42 8.40 12.86
C ILE A 271 -4.51 7.37 12.72
N ILE A 272 -5.22 7.40 11.60
CA ILE A 272 -6.24 6.42 11.25
C ILE A 272 -5.66 5.53 10.16
N TYR A 273 -5.58 4.24 10.41
CA TYR A 273 -4.92 3.32 9.51
C TYR A 273 -5.61 1.98 9.47
N TRP A 274 -5.31 1.23 8.42
CA TRP A 274 -5.73 -0.15 8.28
C TRP A 274 -4.55 -1.09 8.54
N ASP A 275 -4.79 -2.08 9.37
CA ASP A 275 -3.82 -3.10 9.79
C ASP A 275 -4.53 -4.40 10.21
N TYR A 276 -4.03 -5.57 9.81
CA TYR A 276 -4.60 -6.89 10.16
C TYR A 276 -6.11 -7.06 9.93
N GLY A 277 -6.67 -6.44 8.90
CA GLY A 277 -8.11 -6.49 8.60
C GLY A 277 -8.97 -5.58 9.46
N MET A 278 -8.36 -4.64 10.18
CA MET A 278 -9.07 -3.70 11.06
C MET A 278 -8.64 -2.26 10.79
N LYS A 279 -9.63 -1.36 10.83
CA LYS A 279 -9.38 0.07 10.93
C LYS A 279 -9.06 0.42 12.37
N SER A 280 -7.93 1.06 12.60
CA SER A 280 -7.44 1.47 13.90
C SER A 280 -7.26 2.98 13.95
N LEU A 281 -7.51 3.58 15.11
CA LEU A 281 -7.17 4.96 15.41
C LEU A 281 -6.13 4.96 16.53
N GLN A 282 -5.09 5.75 16.36
CA GLN A 282 -4.08 5.93 17.40
C GLN A 282 -3.71 7.40 17.54
N GLN A 283 -3.75 7.90 18.77
CA GLN A 283 -3.32 9.24 19.12
C GLN A 283 -1.86 9.21 19.59
N ILE A 284 -0.98 9.99 18.94
CA ILE A 284 0.44 10.05 19.27
C ILE A 284 0.97 11.49 19.27
N SER A 285 2.12 11.72 19.92
CA SER A 285 2.83 13.00 19.80
C SER A 285 3.61 13.09 18.48
N PRO A 286 3.93 14.30 17.99
CA PRO A 286 4.81 14.50 16.83
C PRO A 286 6.18 13.83 16.99
N GLU A 287 6.73 13.83 18.21
CA GLU A 287 7.99 13.16 18.51
C GLU A 287 7.89 11.63 18.35
N LEU A 288 6.80 11.03 18.85
CA LEU A 288 6.58 9.59 18.72
C LEU A 288 6.37 9.20 17.25
N LEU A 289 5.63 10.02 16.48
CA LEU A 289 5.48 9.84 15.04
C LEU A 289 6.85 9.79 14.35
N ARG A 290 7.70 10.78 14.64
CA ARG A 290 9.06 10.88 14.08
C ARG A 290 9.93 9.69 14.48
N LYS A 291 9.79 9.16 15.70
CA LYS A 291 10.56 7.99 16.15
C LYS A 291 10.05 6.67 15.57
N ALA A 292 8.74 6.55 15.34
CA ALA A 292 8.11 5.32 14.90
C ALA A 292 8.19 5.13 13.38
N VAL A 293 8.16 6.21 12.59
CA VAL A 293 8.18 6.15 11.12
C VAL A 293 9.60 6.00 10.59
N PHE A 294 9.88 4.88 9.94
CA PHE A 294 11.14 4.59 9.26
C PHE A 294 11.05 4.78 7.74
N GLY A 295 9.85 4.67 7.18
CA GLY A 295 9.63 4.89 5.76
C GLY A 295 8.22 5.39 5.45
N ILE A 296 8.12 6.26 4.45
CA ILE A 296 6.88 6.78 3.91
C ILE A 296 6.88 6.47 2.43
N THR A 297 6.03 5.53 2.03
CA THR A 297 5.82 5.22 0.62
C THR A 297 4.49 5.80 0.20
N TYR A 298 4.46 6.55 -0.89
CA TYR A 298 3.22 7.04 -1.46
C TYR A 298 3.11 6.65 -2.93
N ALA A 299 1.94 6.16 -3.28
CA ALA A 299 1.57 5.70 -4.60
C ALA A 299 0.57 6.69 -5.20
N THR A 300 0.96 7.29 -6.33
CA THR A 300 0.12 8.20 -7.09
C THR A 300 0.02 7.70 -8.52
N ASN A 301 -0.78 8.41 -9.31
CA ASN A 301 -0.96 8.08 -10.69
C ASN A 301 0.26 8.42 -11.53
N VAL A 302 0.42 7.67 -12.62
CA VAL A 302 1.32 8.05 -13.71
C VAL A 302 0.58 9.13 -14.50
N LYS A 303 1.13 10.35 -14.50
CA LYS A 303 0.70 11.41 -15.42
C LYS A 303 1.29 11.16 -16.79
#